data_AF-A0A0L1IJN8-F1
#
_entry.id   AF-A0A0L1IJN8-F1
#
_cell.length_a   1.000
_cell.length_b   1.000
_cell.length_c   1.000
_cell.angle_alpha   90.00
_cell.angle_beta   90.00
_cell.angle_gamma   90.00
#
_symmetry.space_group_name_H-M   'P 1'
#
loop_
_entity.id
_entity.type
_entity.pdbx_description
1 polymer ?
#
loop_
_entity_poly.entity_id
_entity_poly.type
_entity_poly.pdbx_seq_one_letter_code
_entity_poly.pdbx_strand_id
1 'polypeptide(L)' 'STEVHILSGASDFQKFILQKGTPLPQTDDTFDFAVGDWNQDGKPDLFAIKKSNTDSTSTETIR' A
#
# COMPACT_ATOMS: atom_id res chain seq x y z
N SER A 1 -13.48 1.05 0.00
CA SER A 1 -12.23 1.59 -0.60
C SER A 1 -11.06 1.04 0.19
N THR A 2 -9.85 1.07 -0.39
CA THR A 2 -8.62 0.74 0.34
C THR A 2 -7.87 2.04 0.68
N GLU A 3 -7.35 2.14 1.89
CA GLU A 3 -6.64 3.33 2.42
C GLU A 3 -5.27 2.93 2.96
N VAL A 4 -4.29 3.82 2.85
CA VAL A 4 -2.90 3.59 3.27
C VAL A 4 -2.50 4.59 4.32
N HIS A 5 -2.08 4.08 5.47
CA HIS A 5 -1.69 4.85 6.62
C HIS A 5 -0.24 4.49 7.00
N ILE A 6 0.66 5.47 6.99
CA ILE A 6 2.04 5.33 7.49
C ILE A 6 2.10 6.05 8.83
N LEU A 7 2.51 5.35 9.89
CA LEU A 7 2.60 5.91 11.25
C LEU A 7 4.05 6.04 11.70
N SER A 8 4.35 7.09 12.45
CA SER A 8 5.68 7.34 12.98
C SER A 8 6.00 6.44 14.18
N GLY A 9 6.96 5.54 14.00
CA GLY A 9 7.49 4.70 15.09
C GLY A 9 8.11 5.52 16.23
N ALA A 10 8.70 6.68 15.93
CA ALA A 10 9.25 7.58 16.94
C ALA A 10 8.18 8.26 17.83
N SER A 11 6.91 8.15 17.45
CA SER A 11 5.77 8.66 18.22
C SER A 11 4.92 7.54 18.84
N ASP A 12 5.46 6.34 19.00
CA ASP A 12 4.69 5.15 19.43
C ASP A 12 3.44 4.92 18.54
N PHE A 13 3.62 5.15 17.24
CA PHE A 13 2.58 5.06 16.21
C PHE A 13 1.36 5.98 16.48
N GLN A 14 1.51 7.06 17.25
CA GLN A 14 0.41 8.00 17.52
C GLN A 14 0.26 9.09 16.45
N LYS A 15 1.23 9.24 15.55
CA LYS A 15 1.20 10.26 14.49
C LYS A 15 1.25 9.64 13.10
N PHE A 16 0.38 10.12 12.22
CA PHE A 16 0.44 9.81 10.79
C PHE A 16 1.57 10.60 10.12
N ILE A 17 2.43 9.89 9.40
CA ILE A 17 3.38 10.44 8.42
C ILE A 17 2.68 10.59 7.06
N LEU A 18 1.82 9.63 6.70
CA LEU A 18 1.01 9.65 5.49
C LEU A 18 -0.35 9.02 5.78
N GLN A 19 -1.41 9.62 5.24
CA GLN A 19 -2.74 9.03 5.18
C GLN A 19 -3.33 9.36 3.81
N LYS A 20 -3.60 8.35 2.99
CA LYS A 20 -4.05 8.55 1.61
C LYS A 20 -5.03 7.46 1.17
N GLY A 21 -6.14 7.89 0.59
CA GLY A 21 -7.06 6.98 -0.12
C GLY A 21 -6.41 6.50 -1.41
N THR A 22 -6.61 5.22 -1.72
CA THR A 22 -6.09 4.59 -2.94
C THR A 22 -7.22 4.43 -3.95
N PRO A 23 -6.95 4.49 -5.27
CA PRO A 23 -7.93 4.10 -6.29
C PRO A 23 -8.17 2.58 -6.34
N LEU A 24 -7.48 1.77 -5.50
CA LEU A 24 -7.83 0.37 -5.33
C LEU A 24 -9.28 0.23 -4.82
N PRO A 25 -10.04 -0.75 -5.35
CA PRO A 25 -11.34 -1.11 -4.79
C PRO A 25 -11.16 -1.62 -3.36
N GLN A 26 -12.29 -1.89 -2.69
CA GLN A 26 -12.25 -2.60 -1.42
C GLN A 26 -11.51 -3.93 -1.60
N THR A 27 -10.53 -4.18 -0.74
CA THR A 27 -9.71 -5.40 -0.73
C THR A 27 -10.23 -6.37 0.32
N ASP A 28 -9.82 -7.63 0.20
CA ASP A 28 -10.16 -8.75 1.09
C ASP A 28 -8.96 -9.73 1.15
N ASP A 29 -9.17 -10.94 1.67
CA ASP A 29 -8.13 -11.97 1.81
C ASP A 29 -7.50 -12.43 0.48
N THR A 30 -8.07 -12.00 -0.66
CA THR A 30 -7.48 -12.22 -1.99
C THR A 30 -6.36 -11.25 -2.32
N PHE A 31 -6.07 -10.27 -1.47
CA PHE A 31 -4.94 -9.35 -1.62
C PHE A 31 -3.84 -9.63 -0.60
N ASP A 32 -2.59 -9.49 -1.04
CA ASP A 32 -1.42 -9.32 -0.18
C ASP A 32 -0.83 -7.93 -0.39
N PHE A 33 -0.15 -7.40 0.63
CA PHE A 33 0.51 -6.10 0.58
C PHE A 33 1.98 -6.24 0.96
N ALA A 34 2.84 -5.47 0.27
CA ALA A 34 4.27 -5.43 0.56
C ALA A 34 4.79 -4.00 0.46
N VAL A 35 5.89 -3.71 1.15
CA VAL A 35 6.57 -2.42 1.11
C VAL A 35 8.05 -2.65 0.77
N GLY A 36 8.60 -1.87 -0.16
CA GLY A 36 10.00 -1.95 -0.55
C GLY A 36 10.42 -0.77 -1.43
N ASP A 37 11.72 -0.52 -1.54
CA ASP A 37 12.27 0.51 -2.44
C ASP A 37 12.54 -0.14 -3.81
N TRP A 38 11.56 -0.12 -4.70
CA TRP A 38 11.66 -0.82 -5.98
C TRP A 38 12.38 -0.02 -7.04
N ASN A 39 12.21 1.31 -7.02
CA ASN A 39 12.83 2.21 -7.98
C ASN A 39 14.20 2.75 -7.53
N GLN A 40 14.68 2.36 -6.34
CA GLN A 40 15.96 2.76 -5.74
C GLN A 40 16.06 4.27 -5.47
N ASP A 41 14.94 4.91 -5.11
CA ASP A 41 14.91 6.35 -4.78
C ASP A 41 15.04 6.64 -3.28
N GLY A 42 15.19 5.60 -2.45
CA GLY A 42 15.31 5.70 -1.01
C GLY A 42 14.00 5.97 -0.28
N LYS A 43 12.85 5.96 -0.98
CA LYS A 43 11.51 6.04 -0.39
C LYS A 43 10.83 4.67 -0.50
N PRO A 44 10.06 4.26 0.51
CA PRO A 44 9.31 3.03 0.44
C PRO A 44 8.15 3.14 -0.57
N ASP A 45 8.09 2.23 -1.53
CA ASP A 45 6.93 2.01 -2.39
C ASP A 45 5.98 0.98 -1.74
N LEU A 46 4.66 1.19 -1.90
CA LEU A 46 3.64 0.22 -1.52
C LEU A 46 3.21 -0.62 -2.73
N PHE A 47 3.12 -1.93 -2.54
CA PHE A 47 2.61 -2.90 -3.50
C PHE A 47 1.33 -3.54 -2.98
N ALA A 48 0.31 -3.63 -3.84
CA ALA A 48 -0.86 -4.46 -3.63
C ALA A 48 -0.86 -5.60 -4.66
N ILE A 49 -1.00 -6.84 -4.19
CA ILE A 49 -0.88 -8.07 -4.98
C ILE A 49 -2.21 -8.81 -4.92
N LYS A 50 -2.94 -8.89 -6.03
CA LYS A 50 -4.19 -9.66 -6.12
C LYS A 50 -3.89 -11.13 -6.44
N LYS A 51 -4.18 -12.04 -5.51
CA LYS A 51 -3.88 -13.48 -5.56
C LYS A 51 -4.91 -14.31 -6.34
N SER A 52 -6.15 -13.84 -6.50
CA SER A 52 -7.23 -14.57 -7.17
C SER A 52 -8.31 -13.66 -7.75
N ASN A 53 -9.18 -14.19 -8.62
CA ASN A 53 -10.24 -13.44 -9.33
C ASN A 53 -9.71 -12.21 -10.09
N THR A 54 -8.61 -12.40 -10.82
CA THR A 54 -7.98 -11.34 -11.62
C THR A 54 -8.71 -11.21 -12.96
N ASP A 55 -9.57 -10.19 -13.11
CA ASP A 55 -10.06 -9.78 -14.44
C ASP A 55 -9.02 -8.90 -15.19
N SER A 56 -7.97 -8.46 -14.49
CA SER A 56 -6.75 -7.84 -15.05
C SER A 56 -5.70 -7.70 -13.94
N THR A 57 -4.44 -7.98 -14.27
CA THR A 57 -3.28 -7.83 -13.38
C THR A 57 -2.98 -6.34 -13.21
N SER A 58 -3.54 -5.69 -12.18
CA SER A 58 -3.20 -4.31 -11.84
C SER A 58 -2.23 -4.30 -10.67
N THR A 59 -0.98 -3.88 -10.92
CA THR A 59 -0.05 -3.47 -9.88
C THR A 59 -0.15 -1.96 -9.76
N GLU A 60 -0.59 -1.48 -8.60
CA GLU A 60 -0.67 -0.05 -8.35
C GLU A 60 0.48 0.37 -7.42
N THR A 61 1.30 1.33 -7.85
CA THR A 61 2.36 1.93 -7.05
C THR A 61 1.90 3.29 -6.55
N ILE A 62 1.83 3.46 -5.24
CA ILE A 62 1.42 4.72 -4.61
C ILE A 62 2.66 5.41 -4.05
N ARG A 63 2.89 6.64 -4.53
CA ARG A 63 3.89 7.59 -4.01
C ARG A 63 3.24 8.68 -3.16
#